data_AF-A0A498KZM9-F1
#
_entry.id   AF-A0A498KZM9-F1
#
_cell.length_a   1.000
_cell.length_b   1.000
_cell.length_c   1.000
_cell.angle_alpha   90.00
_cell.angle_beta   90.00
_cell.angle_gamma   90.00
#
_symmetry.space_group_name_H-M   'P 1'
#
loop_
_entity.id
_entity.type
_entity.pdbx_description
1 polymer ?
#
loop_
_entity_poly.entity_id
_entity_poly.type
_entity_poly.pdbx_seq_one_letter_code
_entity_poly.pdbx_strand_id
1 'polypeptide(L)' 'MDTDSQQPDSPSLFKLQLLLSLIVIAALAIAIDFAGLSNLFGVETITDAITPFLAIVIGGYVGIVITDRLWWRVFSEN' A
#
# COMPACT_ATOMS: atom_id res chain seq x y z
N MET A 1 0.82 42.78 -7.77
CA MET A 1 1.76 41.86 -8.44
C MET A 1 1.95 40.75 -7.44
N ASP A 2 0.97 39.85 -7.41
CA ASP A 2 0.86 38.83 -6.38
C ASP A 2 1.76 37.67 -6.80
N THR A 3 2.89 37.55 -6.13
CA THR A 3 3.72 36.35 -6.16
C THR A 3 2.94 35.24 -5.49
N ASP A 4 2.19 34.50 -6.30
CA ASP A 4 1.62 33.20 -5.98
C ASP A 4 2.79 32.22 -5.77
N SER A 5 3.32 32.21 -4.55
CA SER A 5 4.36 31.28 -4.13
C SER A 5 3.77 29.89 -4.12
N GLN A 6 4.10 29.11 -5.16
CA GLN A 6 3.97 27.66 -5.22
C GLN A 6 4.34 27.05 -3.87
N GLN A 7 3.32 26.65 -3.11
CA GLN A 7 3.50 25.86 -1.91
C GLN A 7 4.07 24.49 -2.34
N PRO A 8 5.25 24.09 -1.86
CA PRO A 8 5.83 22.81 -2.23
C PRO A 8 4.90 21.71 -1.74
N ASP A 9 4.59 20.78 -2.65
CA ASP A 9 3.82 19.56 -2.44
C ASP A 9 4.30 18.83 -1.19
N SER A 10 3.72 19.18 -0.04
CA SER A 10 3.99 18.46 1.20
C SER A 10 3.49 17.04 0.97
N PRO A 11 4.34 16.00 1.12
CA PRO A 11 3.87 14.63 0.98
C PRO A 11 2.74 14.44 1.98
N SER A 12 1.52 14.29 1.45
CA SER A 12 0.31 14.12 2.25
C SER A 12 0.59 13.04 3.29
N LEU A 13 0.62 13.43 4.58
CA LEU A 13 0.93 12.54 5.70
C LEU A 13 0.07 11.27 5.67
N PHE A 14 -1.14 11.39 5.13
CA PHE A 14 -2.06 10.30 4.89
C PHE A 14 -1.51 9.23 3.93
N LYS A 15 -0.90 9.64 2.81
CA LYS A 15 -0.26 8.72 1.84
C LYS A 15 0.92 7.99 2.48
N LEU A 16 1.69 8.68 3.32
CA LEU A 16 2.83 8.10 4.02
C LEU A 16 2.38 7.07 5.07
N GLN A 17 1.35 7.40 5.86
CA GLN A 17 0.78 6.49 6.86
C GLN A 17 0.19 5.24 6.20
N LEU A 18 -0.48 5.40 5.06
CA LEU A 18 -1.05 4.29 4.31
C LEU A 18 0.03 3.35 3.76
N LEU A 19 1.09 3.92 3.18
CA LEU A 19 2.24 3.15 2.71
C LEU A 19 2.92 2.39 3.85
N LEU A 20 3.16 3.06 4.98
CA LEU A 20 3.73 2.43 6.17
C LEU A 20 2.85 1.30 6.69
N SER A 21 1.54 1.48 6.71
CA SER A 21 0.59 0.45 7.13
C SER A 21 0.66 -0.77 6.22
N LEU A 22 0.71 -0.57 4.90
CA LEU A 22 0.86 -1.66 3.93
C LEU A 22 2.18 -2.40 4.08
N ILE A 23 3.28 -1.69 4.32
CA ILE A 23 4.59 -2.29 4.59
C ILE A 23 4.54 -3.17 5.84
N VAL A 24 3.92 -2.67 6.92
CA VAL A 24 3.78 -3.43 8.18
C VAL A 24 2.93 -4.69 7.96
N ILE A 25 1.80 -4.57 7.26
CA ILE A 25 0.94 -5.72 6.95
C ILE A 25 1.68 -6.74 6.08
N ALA A 26 2.38 -6.29 5.05
CA ALA A 26 3.16 -7.16 4.18
C ALA A 26 4.26 -7.88 4.96
N ALA A 27 5.02 -7.15 5.80
CA ALA A 27 6.06 -7.74 6.64
C ALA A 27 5.49 -8.78 7.61
N LEU A 28 4.34 -8.49 8.24
CA LEU A 28 3.68 -9.43 9.15
C LEU A 28 3.19 -10.69 8.42
N ALA A 29 2.58 -10.53 7.24
CA ALA A 29 2.11 -11.65 6.42
C ALA A 29 3.26 -12.59 6.03
N ILE A 30 4.38 -12.00 5.60
CA ILE A 30 5.60 -12.74 5.28
C ILE A 30 6.19 -13.42 6.52
N ALA A 31 6.22 -12.75 7.68
CA ALA A 31 6.72 -13.33 8.92
C ALA A 31 5.88 -14.53 9.39
N ILE A 32 4.55 -14.46 9.25
CA ILE A 32 3.65 -15.59 9.54
C ILE A 32 3.93 -16.75 8.59
N ASP A 33 4.18 -16.47 7.31
CA ASP A 33 4.51 -17.48 6.32
C ASP A 33 5.84 -18.18 6.65
N PHE A 34 6.88 -17.40 6.97
CA PHE A 34 8.19 -17.89 7.40
C PHE A 34 8.14 -18.72 8.69
N ALA A 35 7.25 -18.36 9.62
CA ALA A 35 7.05 -19.13 10.85
C ALA A 35 6.39 -20.49 10.58
N GLY A 36 6.03 -20.80 9.33
CA GLY A 36 5.36 -22.03 8.94
C GLY A 36 3.91 -22.09 9.40
N LEU A 37 3.32 -20.96 9.79
CA LEU A 37 1.97 -20.92 10.34
C LEU A 37 0.89 -21.02 9.25
N SER A 38 1.20 -20.62 8.01
CA SER A 38 0.17 -20.53 6.98
C SER A 38 0.56 -20.99 5.57
N ASN A 39 1.85 -21.15 5.24
CA ASN A 39 2.35 -21.57 3.90
C ASN A 39 1.52 -21.04 2.71
N LEU A 40 1.07 -19.79 2.81
CA LEU A 40 0.18 -19.09 1.88
C LEU A 40 0.94 -18.63 0.64
N PHE A 41 2.22 -18.29 0.81
CA PHE A 41 3.03 -17.70 -0.25
C PHE A 41 4.20 -18.61 -0.67
N GLY A 42 4.39 -19.75 0.02
CA GLY A 42 5.46 -20.69 -0.29
C GLY A 42 6.85 -20.09 -0.08
N VAL A 43 6.99 -19.20 0.90
CA VAL A 43 8.23 -18.46 1.13
C VAL A 43 9.20 -19.35 1.90
N GLU A 44 10.17 -19.92 1.19
CA GLU A 44 11.24 -20.72 1.77
C GLU A 44 12.49 -19.88 2.09
N THR A 45 12.70 -18.80 1.31
CA THR A 45 13.86 -17.91 1.47
C THR A 45 13.47 -16.43 1.42
N ILE A 46 14.37 -15.55 1.87
CA ILE A 46 14.16 -14.10 1.85
C ILE A 46 13.93 -13.61 0.42
N THR A 47 14.57 -14.21 -0.57
CA THR A 47 14.40 -13.87 -1.98
C THR A 47 12.99 -14.20 -2.46
N ASP A 48 12.43 -15.34 -2.04
CA ASP A 48 11.07 -15.75 -2.39
C ASP A 48 10.03 -14.83 -1.75
N ALA A 49 10.36 -14.20 -0.63
CA ALA A 49 9.50 -13.24 0.06
C ALA A 49 9.35 -11.90 -0.67
N ILE A 50 10.29 -11.54 -1.55
CA ILE A 50 10.32 -10.21 -2.20
C ILE A 50 9.07 -10.03 -3.08
N THR A 51 8.77 -11.02 -3.92
CA THR A 51 7.64 -10.98 -4.84
C THR A 51 6.29 -10.81 -4.13
N PRO A 52 5.91 -11.67 -3.15
CA PRO A 52 4.66 -11.52 -2.41
C PRO A 52 4.65 -10.25 -1.57
N PHE A 53 5.78 -9.83 -0.99
CA PHE A 53 5.87 -8.56 -0.26
C PHE A 53 5.52 -7.37 -1.17
N LEU A 54 6.16 -7.27 -2.33
CA LEU A 54 5.90 -6.20 -3.29
C LEU A 54 4.47 -6.27 -3.84
N ALA A 55 3.94 -7.47 -4.07
CA ALA A 55 2.56 -7.66 -4.50
C ALA A 55 1.56 -7.11 -3.48
N ILE A 56 1.78 -7.35 -2.18
CA ILE A 56 0.91 -6.81 -1.11
C ILE A 56 1.04 -5.28 -1.02
N VAL A 57 2.26 -4.74 -1.02
CA VAL A 57 2.48 -3.30 -0.86
C VAL A 57 1.97 -2.51 -2.07
N ILE A 58 2.41 -2.88 -3.27
CA ILE A 58 2.03 -2.18 -4.50
C ILE A 58 0.57 -2.48 -4.85
N GLY A 59 0.17 -3.76 -4.83
CA GLY A 59 -1.19 -4.17 -5.13
C GLY A 59 -2.20 -3.60 -4.14
N GLY A 60 -1.87 -3.60 -2.85
CA GLY A 60 -2.70 -2.98 -1.80
C GLY A 60 -2.83 -1.47 -2.01
N TYR A 61 -1.73 -0.77 -2.29
CA TYR A 61 -1.77 0.67 -2.56
C TYR A 61 -2.64 1.01 -3.79
N VAL A 62 -2.40 0.30 -4.90
CA VAL A 62 -3.17 0.48 -6.14
C VAL A 62 -4.64 0.15 -5.92
N GLY A 63 -4.95 -0.93 -5.22
CA GLY A 63 -6.32 -1.34 -4.90
C GLY A 63 -7.07 -0.28 -4.11
N ILE A 64 -6.43 0.32 -3.10
CA ILE A 64 -7.03 1.40 -2.31
C ILE A 64 -7.26 2.64 -3.18
N VAL A 65 -6.29 3.05 -4.00
CA VAL A 65 -6.42 4.22 -4.90
C VAL A 65 -7.54 4.02 -5.91
N ILE A 66 -7.67 2.82 -6.49
CA ILE A 66 -8.75 2.49 -7.43
C ILE A 66 -10.09 2.51 -6.70
N THR A 67 -10.17 1.92 -5.51
CA THR A 67 -11.40 1.86 -4.71
C THR A 67 -11.86 3.26 -4.31
N ASP A 68 -10.96 4.13 -3.88
CA ASP A 68 -11.26 5.53 -3.55
C ASP A 68 -11.86 6.26 -4.77
N ARG A 69 -11.23 6.13 -5.94
CA ARG A 69 -11.75 6.75 -7.18
C ARG A 69 -13.10 6.19 -7.61
N LEU A 70 -13.32 4.88 -7.48
CA LEU A 70 -14.59 4.25 -7.81
C LEU A 70 -15.69 4.70 -6.86
N TRP A 71 -15.38 4.75 -5.56
CA TRP A 71 -16.30 5.22 -4.53
C TRP A 71 -16.77 6.65 -4.82
N TRP A 72 -15.85 7.55 -5.11
CA TRP A 72 -16.21 8.92 -5.51
C TRP A 72 -17.09 8.96 -6.75
N ARG A 73 -16.85 8.13 -7.76
CA ARG A 73 -17.72 8.09 -8.95
C ARG A 73 -19.13 7.58 -8.64
N VAL A 74 -19.23 6.48 -7.89
CA VAL A 74 -20.53 5.86 -7.57
C VAL A 74 -21.41 6.77 -6.71
N PHE A 75 -20.82 7.48 -5.75
CA PHE A 75 -21.58 8.32 -4.82
C PHE A 75 -21.66 9.80 -5.22
N SER A 76 -20.87 10.26 -6.20
CA SER A 76 -20.98 11.62 -6.75
C SER A 76 -22.05 11.75 -7.83
N GLU A 77 -22.48 10.64 -8.44
CA GLU A 77 -23.53 10.63 -9.48
C GLU A 77 -24.95 10.47 -8.91
N ASN A 78 -25.13 10.53 -7.59
CA ASN A 78 -26.40 10.36 -6.91
C ASN A 78 -26.70 11.51 -5.93
#